data_AF-Q46E04-F1
#
_entry.id   AF-Q46E04-F1
#
_cell.length_a   1.000
_cell.length_b   1.000
_cell.length_c   1.000
_cell.angle_alpha   90.00
_cell.angle_beta   90.00
_cell.angle_gamma   90.00
#
_symmetry.space_group_name_H-M   'P 1'
#
loop_
_entity.id
_entity.type
_entity.pdbx_description
1 polymer ?
#
loop_
_entity_poly.entity_id
_entity_poly.type
_entity_poly.pdbx_seq_one_letter_code
_entity_poly.pdbx_strand_id
1 'polypeptide(L)'
;MRVAIITQGVSNVFESVIESGHEVVGIVECSRTREPNSFLKAIGGAFTDVYYSFTSKPLNLKTFSKKLEIPYYYLRKRDNEAFKKWMKHLQPDIIVVYSMSHLLKENIFNIPKLGTINLHYSHLPEYRGPSPIFWEYYDYVLNPGVTLHYINKGEDTGDIIFQDRILISSGEKLEEVVQKLSLTGIKFLLKTMDIIESGDVPRIKQSATTPTVRARKVKSNEYNELIKWDEWGVERVFHFLNGTPKYHYTLLKKPILYKFGFTIKILSKEKCNISGYKIGKLYKENSKCFFVCKNGKIYIDVTFSPESFLARIYPYIC
;
A
#
# COMPACT_ATOMS: atom_id res chain seq x y z
N MET A 1 -11.17 19.83 16.25
CA MET A 1 -9.97 19.25 16.91
C MET A 1 -8.67 19.50 16.13
N ARG A 2 -7.53 19.36 16.79
CA ARG A 2 -6.15 19.44 16.24
C ARG A 2 -5.65 18.07 15.78
N VAL A 3 -5.33 17.92 14.51
CA VAL A 3 -5.02 16.64 13.87
C VAL A 3 -3.59 16.62 13.35
N ALA A 4 -2.80 15.60 13.71
CA ALA A 4 -1.54 15.30 13.04
C ALA A 4 -1.69 14.05 12.15
N ILE A 5 -1.21 14.13 10.91
CA ILE A 5 -1.33 13.05 9.92
C ILE A 5 0.01 12.37 9.73
N ILE A 6 0.04 11.04 9.74
CA ILE A 6 1.23 10.23 9.43
C ILE A 6 0.93 9.32 8.23
N THR A 7 1.64 9.53 7.12
CA THR A 7 1.43 8.75 5.89
C THR A 7 2.68 8.68 4.99
N GLN A 8 2.58 8.07 3.82
CA GLN A 8 3.66 7.88 2.84
C GLN A 8 3.51 8.69 1.54
N GLY A 9 2.38 9.38 1.36
CA GLY A 9 2.14 10.17 0.15
C GLY A 9 0.77 10.83 0.14
N VAL A 10 0.53 11.65 -0.88
CA VAL A 10 -0.79 12.22 -1.15
C VAL A 10 -1.72 11.11 -1.62
N SER A 11 -2.95 11.12 -1.13
CA SER A 11 -4.01 10.15 -1.43
C SER A 11 -5.37 10.77 -1.13
N ASN A 12 -6.45 10.17 -1.60
CA ASN A 12 -7.80 10.64 -1.27
C ASN A 12 -8.03 10.69 0.25
N VAL A 13 -7.42 9.78 1.03
CA VAL A 13 -7.50 9.82 2.50
C VAL A 13 -6.87 11.09 3.06
N PHE A 14 -5.71 11.48 2.52
CA PHE A 14 -5.03 12.71 2.91
C PHE A 14 -5.89 13.95 2.63
N GLU A 15 -6.38 14.05 1.40
CA GLU A 15 -7.18 15.20 0.93
C GLU A 15 -8.47 15.32 1.73
N SER A 16 -9.18 14.21 1.97
CA SER A 16 -10.40 14.22 2.79
C SER A 16 -10.17 14.66 4.23
N VAL A 17 -9.03 14.31 4.85
CA VAL A 17 -8.71 14.80 6.20
C VAL A 17 -8.39 16.30 6.18
N ILE A 18 -7.70 16.79 5.15
CA ILE A 18 -7.44 18.23 4.97
C ILE A 18 -8.75 19.01 4.79
N GLU A 19 -9.71 18.45 4.05
CA GLU A 19 -11.01 19.06 3.74
C GLU A 19 -12.07 18.86 4.84
N SER A 20 -11.76 18.11 5.89
CA SER A 20 -12.70 17.74 6.96
C SER A 20 -13.17 18.90 7.85
N GLY A 21 -12.53 20.08 7.74
CA GLY A 21 -12.78 21.23 8.63
C GLY A 21 -12.05 21.16 9.98
N HIS A 22 -11.32 20.08 10.26
CA HIS A 22 -10.44 20.00 11.42
C HIS A 22 -9.12 20.76 11.21
N GLU A 23 -8.49 21.21 12.30
CA GLU A 23 -7.20 21.91 12.24
C GLU A 23 -6.07 20.90 12.05
N VAL A 24 -5.55 20.77 10.83
CA VAL A 24 -4.39 19.90 10.57
C VAL A 24 -3.10 20.61 10.99
N VAL A 25 -2.55 20.21 12.14
CA VAL A 25 -1.41 20.87 12.79
C VAL A 25 -0.05 20.32 12.36
N GLY A 26 -0.02 19.17 11.67
CA GLY A 26 1.22 18.59 11.19
C GLY A 26 1.04 17.46 10.18
N ILE A 27 1.94 17.43 9.20
CA ILE A 27 2.03 16.39 8.17
C ILE A 27 3.36 15.65 8.34
N VAL A 28 3.28 14.34 8.55
CA VAL A 28 4.45 13.47 8.70
C VAL A 28 4.51 12.51 7.53
N GLU A 29 5.55 12.63 6.73
CA GLU A 29 5.87 11.70 5.66
C GLU A 29 6.84 10.63 6.16
N CYS A 30 6.41 9.37 6.18
CA CYS A 30 7.24 8.26 6.59
C CYS A 30 8.13 7.78 5.45
N SER A 31 9.41 7.55 5.74
CA SER A 31 10.31 6.98 4.76
C SER A 31 9.83 5.60 4.31
N ARG A 32 9.99 5.33 3.01
CA ARG A 32 9.89 3.97 2.49
C ARG A 32 11.15 3.21 2.93
N THR A 33 11.05 1.90 3.13
CA THR A 33 12.13 1.04 3.67
C THR A 33 13.46 1.02 2.87
N ARG A 34 13.59 1.76 1.75
CA ARG A 34 14.83 1.94 0.98
C ARG A 34 15.25 3.41 1.05
N GLU A 35 16.33 3.71 1.76
CA GLU A 35 17.03 5.00 1.67
C GLU A 35 18.20 4.90 0.67
N PRO A 36 18.48 5.95 -0.15
CA PRO A 36 19.62 5.97 -1.07
C PRO A 36 20.98 6.19 -0.38
N ASN A 37 22.04 5.64 -0.99
CA ASN A 37 23.43 6.06 -0.78
C ASN A 37 23.64 7.50 -1.27
N SER A 38 24.37 8.31 -0.51
CA SER A 38 24.56 9.76 -0.73
C SER A 38 25.19 10.13 -2.09
N PHE A 39 26.01 9.25 -2.68
CA PHE A 39 26.73 9.49 -3.93
C PHE A 39 25.82 9.57 -5.17
N LEU A 40 24.76 8.77 -5.24
CA LEU A 40 23.80 8.76 -6.37
C LEU A 40 22.88 10.00 -6.39
N LYS A 41 22.82 10.75 -5.27
CA LYS A 41 22.01 11.95 -5.13
C LYS A 41 22.57 13.15 -5.91
N ALA A 42 23.90 13.22 -6.05
CA ALA A 42 24.58 14.33 -6.72
C ALA A 42 24.47 14.27 -8.25
N ILE A 43 24.57 13.07 -8.83
CA ILE A 43 24.53 12.88 -10.29
C ILE A 43 23.09 12.84 -10.81
N GLY A 44 22.15 12.29 -10.02
CA GLY A 44 20.73 12.25 -10.38
C GLY A 44 20.05 13.62 -10.33
N GLY A 45 20.47 14.52 -9.43
CA GLY A 45 19.85 15.82 -9.17
C GLY A 45 19.69 16.70 -10.41
N ALA A 46 20.77 16.85 -11.20
CA ALA A 46 20.78 17.74 -12.35
C ALA A 46 19.85 17.26 -13.50
N PHE A 47 19.77 15.95 -13.75
CA PHE A 47 18.89 15.40 -14.77
C PHE A 47 17.43 15.28 -14.30
N THR A 48 17.20 15.06 -13.00
CA THR A 48 15.86 15.12 -12.43
C THR A 48 15.25 16.50 -12.54
N ASP A 49 16.02 17.56 -12.25
CA ASP A 49 15.47 18.93 -12.26
C ASP A 49 15.04 19.37 -13.66
N VAL A 50 15.75 18.91 -14.71
CA VAL A 50 15.38 19.11 -16.12
C VAL A 50 14.15 18.28 -16.51
N TYR A 51 14.04 17.02 -16.09
CA TYR A 51 12.85 16.20 -16.39
C TYR A 51 11.58 16.72 -15.67
N TYR A 52 11.75 17.25 -14.45
CA TYR A 52 10.68 17.86 -13.66
C TYR A 52 10.31 19.29 -14.09
N SER A 53 11.11 19.97 -14.93
CA SER A 53 10.73 21.27 -15.50
C SER A 53 9.75 21.14 -16.67
N PHE A 54 9.62 19.95 -17.25
CA PHE A 54 8.75 19.68 -18.41
C PHE A 54 7.51 18.82 -18.08
N THR A 55 7.38 18.32 -16.85
CA THR A 55 6.25 17.48 -16.43
C THR A 55 5.54 18.09 -15.23
N SER A 56 4.24 18.35 -15.34
CA SER A 56 3.41 18.86 -14.24
C SER A 56 3.48 17.89 -13.05
N LYS A 57 4.23 18.25 -11.99
CA LYS A 57 4.41 17.40 -10.81
C LYS A 57 3.05 17.05 -10.18
N PRO A 58 2.76 15.78 -9.86
CA PRO A 58 1.83 15.50 -8.77
C PRO A 58 2.43 16.11 -7.48
N LEU A 59 1.63 16.86 -6.72
CA LEU A 59 2.09 17.46 -5.46
C LEU A 59 2.56 16.34 -4.52
N ASN A 60 3.81 16.41 -4.05
CA ASN A 60 4.25 15.59 -2.92
C ASN A 60 3.85 16.26 -1.60
N LEU A 61 3.81 15.50 -0.50
CA LEU A 61 3.35 15.99 0.81
C LEU A 61 4.10 17.23 1.28
N LYS A 62 5.39 17.35 0.96
CA LYS A 62 6.22 18.52 1.29
C LYS A 62 5.81 19.79 0.53
N THR A 63 5.47 19.66 -0.75
CA THR A 63 4.96 20.81 -1.53
C THR A 63 3.57 21.20 -1.05
N PHE A 64 2.72 20.21 -0.75
CA PHE A 64 1.37 20.43 -0.24
C PHE A 64 1.39 21.13 1.13
N SER A 65 2.25 20.67 2.05
CA SER A 65 2.39 21.26 3.38
C SER A 65 2.85 22.72 3.31
N LYS A 66 3.76 23.07 2.39
CA LYS A 66 4.19 24.45 2.16
C LYS A 66 3.06 25.33 1.65
N LYS A 67 2.25 24.82 0.71
CA LYS A 67 1.12 25.56 0.14
C LYS A 67 0.06 25.89 1.20
N LEU A 68 -0.15 24.98 2.15
CA LEU A 68 -1.11 25.15 3.25
C LEU A 68 -0.49 25.74 4.52
N GLU A 69 0.81 26.05 4.51
CA GLU A 69 1.55 26.52 5.68
C GLU A 69 1.48 25.58 6.90
N ILE A 70 1.34 24.28 6.64
CA ILE A 70 1.27 23.24 7.69
C ILE A 70 2.68 22.72 8.00
N PRO A 71 3.07 22.59 9.28
CA PRO A 71 4.33 21.97 9.68
C PRO A 71 4.53 20.59 9.05
N TYR A 72 5.72 20.35 8.49
CA TYR A 72 6.06 19.09 7.83
C TYR A 72 7.27 18.41 8.47
N TYR A 73 7.17 17.09 8.63
CA TYR A 73 8.26 16.25 9.12
C TYR A 73 8.48 15.04 8.22
N TYR A 74 9.74 14.79 7.85
CA TYR A 74 10.10 13.55 7.15
C TYR A 74 10.64 12.51 8.14
N LEU A 75 9.80 11.55 8.53
CA LEU A 75 10.10 10.54 9.54
C LEU A 75 10.95 9.42 8.95
N ARG A 76 12.22 9.36 9.38
CA ARG A 76 13.13 8.24 9.09
C ARG A 76 13.06 7.20 10.19
N LYS A 77 13.36 5.94 9.88
CA LYS A 77 13.31 4.80 10.83
C LYS A 77 14.03 5.05 12.17
N ARG A 78 15.14 5.79 12.17
CA ARG A 78 15.97 6.04 13.37
C ARG A 78 15.56 7.29 14.14
N ASP A 79 14.67 8.10 13.57
CA ASP A 79 14.32 9.39 14.10
C ASP A 79 13.24 9.27 15.17
N ASN A 80 13.61 9.48 16.43
CA ASN A 80 12.73 9.23 17.56
C ASN A 80 12.64 10.42 18.52
N GLU A 81 13.77 10.97 18.98
CA GLU A 81 13.73 12.06 19.95
C GLU A 81 13.39 13.41 19.30
N ALA A 82 13.94 13.72 18.12
CA ALA A 82 13.58 14.94 17.39
C ALA A 82 12.12 14.89 16.95
N PHE A 83 11.69 13.76 16.37
CA PHE A 83 10.30 13.55 15.99
C PHE A 83 9.33 13.65 17.19
N LYS A 84 9.66 13.05 18.34
CA LYS A 84 8.85 13.16 19.56
C LYS A 84 8.74 14.61 20.04
N LYS A 85 9.84 15.36 20.09
CA LYS A 85 9.84 16.78 20.49
C LYS A 85 8.98 17.61 19.54
N TRP A 86 9.13 17.38 18.24
CA TRP A 86 8.33 18.03 17.21
C TRP A 86 6.84 17.72 17.38
N MET A 87 6.46 16.45 17.52
CA MET A 87 5.07 16.05 17.71
C MET A 87 4.46 16.60 19.01
N LYS A 88 5.23 16.66 20.10
CA LYS A 88 4.80 17.29 21.35
C LYS A 88 4.55 18.79 21.20
N HIS A 89 5.38 19.49 20.43
CA HIS A 89 5.24 20.93 20.20
C HIS A 89 3.95 21.26 19.44
N LEU A 90 3.52 20.38 18.53
CA LEU A 90 2.27 20.55 17.79
C LEU A 90 1.01 20.41 18.65
N GLN A 91 1.10 19.72 19.79
CA GLN A 91 -0.03 19.45 20.69
C GLN A 91 -1.29 18.94 19.93
N PRO A 92 -1.20 17.84 19.17
CA PRO A 92 -2.36 17.29 18.50
C PRO A 92 -3.34 16.69 19.51
N ASP A 93 -4.64 16.84 19.26
CA ASP A 93 -5.67 16.12 20.01
C ASP A 93 -5.70 14.65 19.61
N ILE A 94 -5.47 14.37 18.31
CA ILE A 94 -5.43 13.04 17.71
C ILE A 94 -4.31 12.92 16.66
N ILE A 95 -3.74 11.72 16.54
CA ILE A 95 -2.88 11.36 15.40
C ILE A 95 -3.63 10.36 14.51
N VAL A 96 -3.71 10.65 13.21
CA VAL A 96 -4.26 9.76 12.18
C VAL A 96 -3.13 9.14 11.38
N VAL A 97 -3.05 7.81 11.39
CA VAL A 97 -2.05 7.03 10.67
C VAL A 97 -2.71 6.26 9.53
N TYR A 98 -2.08 6.23 8.38
CA TYR A 98 -2.37 5.29 7.30
C TYR A 98 -1.15 5.11 6.42
N SER A 99 -0.94 3.93 5.85
CA SER A 99 0.22 3.63 4.99
C SER A 99 1.59 3.90 5.65
N MET A 100 1.77 3.55 6.93
CA MET A 100 3.05 3.69 7.64
C MET A 100 3.90 2.41 7.51
N SER A 101 5.23 2.55 7.30
CA SER A 101 6.13 1.41 7.11
C SER A 101 6.91 0.94 8.34
N HIS A 102 6.70 1.60 9.49
CA HIS A 102 7.40 1.34 10.74
C HIS A 102 6.42 1.40 11.91
N LEU A 103 6.71 0.68 12.99
CA LEU A 103 5.92 0.78 14.22
C LEU A 103 6.19 2.14 14.88
N LEU A 104 5.11 2.82 15.26
CA LEU A 104 5.18 4.05 16.05
C LEU A 104 5.52 3.68 17.49
N LYS A 105 6.47 4.38 18.11
CA LYS A 105 6.85 4.10 19.50
C LYS A 105 5.75 4.56 20.46
N GLU A 106 5.63 3.87 21.59
CA GLU A 106 4.67 4.18 22.66
C GLU A 106 4.75 5.62 23.14
N ASN A 107 5.96 6.15 23.30
CA ASN A 107 6.17 7.52 23.72
C ASN A 107 5.76 8.58 22.68
N ILE A 108 5.34 8.17 21.48
CA ILE A 108 4.79 9.04 20.43
C ILE A 108 3.29 8.81 20.27
N PHE A 109 2.82 7.55 20.16
CA PHE A 109 1.40 7.30 19.97
C PHE A 109 0.52 7.65 21.19
N ASN A 110 1.12 7.80 22.37
CA ASN A 110 0.46 8.31 23.58
C ASN A 110 0.55 9.84 23.76
N ILE A 111 1.14 10.59 22.82
CA ILE A 111 1.15 12.06 22.87
C ILE A 111 -0.26 12.66 22.80
N PRO A 112 -1.10 12.32 21.79
CA PRO A 112 -2.45 12.87 21.68
C PRO A 112 -3.36 12.35 22.79
N LYS A 113 -4.15 13.23 23.41
CA LYS A 113 -5.09 12.87 24.49
C LYS A 113 -6.21 11.96 24.01
N LEU A 114 -6.68 12.13 22.77
CA LEU A 114 -7.73 11.31 22.16
C LEU A 114 -7.17 10.03 21.53
N GLY A 115 -5.85 9.82 21.62
CA GLY A 115 -5.14 8.66 21.14
C GLY A 115 -4.65 8.79 19.70
N THR A 116 -4.10 7.69 19.20
CA THR A 116 -3.61 7.56 17.82
C THR A 116 -4.45 6.49 17.15
N ILE A 117 -4.98 6.76 15.95
CA ILE A 117 -5.79 5.81 15.18
C ILE A 117 -5.08 5.43 13.87
N ASN A 118 -5.32 4.22 13.38
CA ASN A 118 -4.79 3.71 12.12
C ASN A 118 -5.93 3.24 11.20
N LEU A 119 -5.91 3.67 9.95
CA LEU A 119 -6.75 3.13 8.88
C LEU A 119 -6.01 1.95 8.22
N HIS A 120 -6.53 0.75 8.44
CA HIS A 120 -5.92 -0.50 8.02
C HIS A 120 -6.80 -1.24 7.01
N TYR A 121 -6.22 -1.64 5.89
CA TYR A 121 -6.94 -2.31 4.80
C TYR A 121 -7.02 -3.82 5.00
N SER A 122 -7.60 -4.23 6.13
CA SER A 122 -8.11 -5.58 6.34
C SER A 122 -9.27 -5.57 7.34
N HIS A 123 -9.96 -6.70 7.47
CA HIS A 123 -10.97 -6.93 8.50
C HIS A 123 -10.30 -7.48 9.79
N LEU A 124 -9.64 -6.62 10.57
CA LEU A 124 -8.94 -7.02 11.80
C LEU A 124 -9.83 -7.88 12.73
N PRO A 125 -9.31 -8.99 13.29
CA PRO A 125 -7.89 -9.33 13.41
C PRO A 125 -7.28 -10.07 12.20
N GLU A 126 -8.00 -10.20 11.07
CA GLU A 126 -7.43 -10.76 9.84
C GLU A 126 -6.32 -9.86 9.29
N TYR A 127 -5.26 -10.47 8.76
CA TYR A 127 -4.16 -9.83 8.04
C TYR A 127 -3.48 -8.67 8.79
N ARG A 128 -3.23 -8.83 10.11
CA ARG A 128 -2.38 -7.90 10.89
C ARG A 128 -0.99 -7.77 10.25
N GLY A 129 -0.47 -6.55 10.18
CA GLY A 129 0.86 -6.26 9.64
C GLY A 129 0.86 -5.47 8.34
N PRO A 130 2.03 -5.18 7.76
CA PRO A 130 2.22 -4.06 6.83
C PRO A 130 1.79 -4.29 5.38
N SER A 131 1.20 -5.42 5.02
CA SER A 131 0.88 -5.75 3.62
C SER A 131 -0.43 -6.54 3.45
N PRO A 132 -1.55 -6.13 4.09
CA PRO A 132 -2.77 -6.92 4.12
C PRO A 132 -3.33 -7.20 2.73
N ILE A 133 -3.47 -6.19 1.87
CA ILE A 133 -4.01 -6.33 0.51
C ILE A 133 -3.29 -7.40 -0.31
N PHE A 134 -1.96 -7.49 -0.21
CA PHE A 134 -1.21 -8.55 -0.91
C PHE A 134 -1.66 -9.95 -0.45
N TRP A 135 -1.81 -10.14 0.86
CA TRP A 135 -2.19 -11.42 1.42
C TRP A 135 -3.67 -11.75 1.19
N GLU A 136 -4.55 -10.75 1.15
CA GLU A 136 -5.95 -10.91 0.72
C GLU A 136 -6.02 -11.43 -0.73
N TYR A 137 -5.23 -10.87 -1.66
CA TYR A 137 -5.11 -11.41 -3.02
C TYR A 137 -4.46 -12.80 -3.07
N TYR A 138 -3.43 -13.03 -2.25
CA TYR A 138 -2.75 -14.33 -2.16
C TYR A 138 -3.72 -15.44 -1.73
N ASP A 139 -4.60 -15.14 -0.78
CA ASP A 139 -5.58 -16.08 -0.23
C ASP A 139 -6.90 -16.14 -1.03
N TYR A 140 -7.02 -15.34 -2.10
CA TYR A 140 -8.21 -15.26 -2.95
C TYR A 140 -9.45 -14.74 -2.20
N VAL A 141 -9.26 -13.73 -1.36
CA VAL A 141 -10.33 -13.06 -0.60
C VAL A 141 -11.12 -12.15 -1.54
N LEU A 142 -12.43 -12.40 -1.64
CA LEU A 142 -13.35 -11.60 -2.47
C LEU A 142 -14.16 -10.57 -1.68
N ASN A 143 -13.98 -10.55 -0.35
CA ASN A 143 -14.64 -9.64 0.57
C ASN A 143 -13.64 -8.96 1.53
N PRO A 144 -12.59 -8.28 1.00
CA PRO A 144 -11.57 -7.65 1.82
C PRO A 144 -12.17 -6.59 2.75
N GLY A 145 -11.48 -6.32 3.84
CA GLY A 145 -11.97 -5.42 4.89
C GLY A 145 -11.25 -4.10 4.97
N VAL A 146 -11.86 -3.16 5.67
CA VAL A 146 -11.22 -1.96 6.16
C VAL A 146 -11.55 -1.78 7.63
N THR A 147 -10.54 -1.46 8.44
CA THR A 147 -10.68 -1.26 9.88
C THR A 147 -10.04 0.05 10.27
N LEU A 148 -10.77 0.84 11.06
CA LEU A 148 -10.22 1.94 11.82
C LEU A 148 -10.07 1.50 13.27
N HIS A 149 -8.85 1.52 13.79
CA HIS A 149 -8.54 1.05 15.14
C HIS A 149 -7.56 1.97 15.84
N TYR A 150 -7.55 1.93 17.17
CA TYR A 150 -6.53 2.59 17.96
C TYR A 150 -5.19 1.88 17.82
N ILE A 151 -4.09 2.63 17.82
CA ILE A 151 -2.76 2.06 17.96
C ILE A 151 -2.47 1.73 19.43
N ASN A 152 -1.88 0.57 19.68
CA ASN A 152 -1.34 0.18 20.97
C ASN A 152 0.08 -0.42 20.79
N LYS A 153 0.59 -1.12 21.82
CA LYS A 153 1.95 -1.71 21.79
C LYS A 153 2.15 -2.79 20.73
N GLY A 154 1.09 -3.48 20.33
CA GLY A 154 1.18 -4.55 19.33
C GLY A 154 0.98 -4.05 17.90
N GLU A 155 1.20 -4.95 16.94
CA GLU A 155 1.04 -4.65 15.52
C GLU A 155 -0.41 -4.91 15.10
N ASP A 156 -1.16 -3.84 14.86
CA ASP A 156 -2.57 -3.86 14.46
C ASP A 156 -3.50 -4.60 15.44
N THR A 157 -3.25 -4.44 16.74
CA THR A 157 -3.96 -5.14 17.84
C THR A 157 -4.85 -4.25 18.71
N GLY A 158 -4.90 -2.93 18.46
CA GLY A 158 -5.67 -2.05 19.33
C GLY A 158 -7.18 -2.09 19.06
N ASP A 159 -7.94 -1.47 19.94
CA ASP A 159 -9.39 -1.55 19.91
C ASP A 159 -9.94 -0.99 18.60
N ILE A 160 -10.90 -1.69 18.01
CA ILE A 160 -11.60 -1.30 16.80
C ILE A 160 -12.59 -0.18 17.14
N ILE A 161 -12.59 0.85 16.32
CA ILE A 161 -13.60 1.92 16.33
C ILE A 161 -14.67 1.60 15.30
N PHE A 162 -14.22 1.24 14.10
CA PHE A 162 -15.08 0.95 12.98
C PHE A 162 -14.47 -0.14 12.09
N GLN A 163 -15.32 -0.96 11.47
CA GLN A 163 -14.88 -1.96 10.50
C GLN A 163 -15.98 -2.29 9.47
N ASP A 164 -15.58 -2.47 8.21
CA ASP A 164 -16.48 -2.90 7.12
C ASP A 164 -15.79 -3.93 6.21
N ARG A 165 -16.58 -4.48 5.27
CA ARG A 165 -16.10 -5.25 4.13
C ARG A 165 -16.63 -4.66 2.83
N ILE A 166 -15.87 -4.83 1.75
CA ILE A 166 -16.32 -4.52 0.39
C ILE A 166 -16.38 -5.82 -0.41
N LEU A 167 -17.32 -5.91 -1.35
CA LEU A 167 -17.34 -7.02 -2.32
C LEU A 167 -16.50 -6.65 -3.54
N ILE A 168 -15.61 -7.56 -3.95
CA ILE A 168 -14.80 -7.43 -5.16
C ILE A 168 -15.02 -8.62 -6.08
N SER A 169 -14.85 -8.39 -7.38
CA SER A 169 -14.93 -9.45 -8.38
C SER A 169 -13.62 -10.23 -8.49
N SER A 170 -13.69 -11.50 -8.90
CA SER A 170 -12.50 -12.25 -9.29
C SER A 170 -11.76 -11.53 -10.42
N GLY A 171 -10.46 -11.32 -10.27
CA GLY A 171 -9.66 -10.57 -11.23
C GLY A 171 -9.77 -9.04 -11.15
N GLU A 172 -10.50 -8.46 -10.20
CA GLU A 172 -10.56 -7.01 -10.03
C GLU A 172 -9.17 -6.43 -9.73
N LYS A 173 -8.84 -5.30 -10.37
CA LYS A 173 -7.48 -4.76 -10.35
C LYS A 173 -7.14 -4.12 -9.02
N LEU A 174 -5.86 -4.15 -8.65
CA LEU A 174 -5.35 -3.59 -7.40
C LEU A 174 -5.82 -2.15 -7.18
N GLU A 175 -5.74 -1.30 -8.22
CA GLU A 175 -6.07 0.12 -8.11
C GLU A 175 -7.57 0.34 -7.81
N GLU A 176 -8.44 -0.45 -8.44
CA GLU A 176 -9.90 -0.42 -8.23
C GLU A 176 -10.27 -0.87 -6.82
N VAL A 177 -9.65 -1.96 -6.34
CA VAL A 177 -9.86 -2.47 -4.98
C VAL A 177 -9.35 -1.48 -3.92
N VAL A 178 -8.15 -0.92 -4.11
CA VAL A 178 -7.61 0.10 -3.21
C VAL A 178 -8.50 1.34 -3.19
N GLN A 179 -9.05 1.75 -4.34
CA GLN A 179 -9.98 2.87 -4.40
C GLN A 179 -11.26 2.59 -3.58
N LYS A 180 -11.88 1.42 -3.75
CA LYS A 180 -13.06 1.01 -2.96
C LYS A 180 -12.75 0.98 -1.46
N LEU A 181 -11.64 0.37 -1.06
CA LEU A 181 -11.21 0.31 0.35
C LEU A 181 -10.96 1.72 0.92
N SER A 182 -10.33 2.59 0.14
CA SER A 182 -10.03 3.97 0.54
C SER A 182 -11.31 4.76 0.72
N LEU A 183 -12.27 4.68 -0.21
CA LEU A 183 -13.55 5.39 -0.12
C LEU A 183 -14.37 4.94 1.11
N THR A 184 -14.44 3.64 1.36
CA THR A 184 -15.06 3.09 2.57
C THR A 184 -14.30 3.59 3.81
N GLY A 185 -12.97 3.51 3.81
CA GLY A 185 -12.13 3.99 4.91
C GLY A 185 -12.30 5.47 5.23
N ILE A 186 -12.35 6.34 4.21
CA ILE A 186 -12.56 7.79 4.33
C ILE A 186 -13.89 8.09 5.00
N LYS A 187 -14.98 7.47 4.52
CA LYS A 187 -16.31 7.64 5.10
C LYS A 187 -16.29 7.41 6.61
N PHE A 188 -15.62 6.36 7.06
CA PHE A 188 -15.58 6.01 8.48
C PHE A 188 -14.53 6.78 9.28
N LEU A 189 -13.43 7.19 8.65
CA LEU A 189 -12.45 8.08 9.25
C LEU A 189 -13.10 9.41 9.60
N LEU A 190 -13.78 10.06 8.64
CA LEU A 190 -14.46 11.34 8.88
C LEU A 190 -15.52 11.21 9.97
N LYS A 191 -16.39 10.19 9.87
CA LYS A 191 -17.38 9.88 10.92
C LYS A 191 -16.73 9.68 12.30
N THR A 192 -15.58 9.02 12.35
CA THR A 192 -14.87 8.78 13.62
C THR A 192 -14.30 10.06 14.19
N MET A 193 -13.77 10.94 13.34
CA MET A 193 -13.30 12.25 13.80
C MET A 193 -14.48 13.05 14.41
N ASP A 194 -15.65 13.08 13.77
CA ASP A 194 -16.85 13.72 14.35
C ASP A 194 -17.26 13.12 15.71
N ILE A 195 -17.23 11.78 15.84
CA ILE A 195 -17.58 11.09 17.10
C ILE A 195 -16.53 11.34 18.19
N ILE A 196 -15.24 11.39 17.83
CA ILE A 196 -14.15 11.70 18.77
C ILE A 196 -14.31 13.09 19.38
N GLU A 197 -14.85 14.06 18.63
CA GLU A 197 -15.13 15.39 19.14
C GLU A 197 -16.31 15.41 20.13
N SER A 198 -17.30 14.53 19.94
CA SER A 198 -18.48 14.44 20.83
C SER A 198 -18.27 13.57 22.07
N GLY A 199 -17.18 12.80 22.15
CA GLY A 199 -16.75 12.06 23.34
C GLY A 199 -17.27 10.63 23.49
N ASP A 200 -18.05 10.11 22.54
CA ASP A 200 -18.67 8.77 22.59
C ASP A 200 -18.05 7.80 21.57
N VAL A 201 -16.75 7.51 21.71
CA VAL A 201 -16.01 6.72 20.71
C VAL A 201 -15.97 5.24 21.10
N PRO A 202 -16.48 4.33 20.24
CA PRO A 202 -16.42 2.91 20.51
C PRO A 202 -14.98 2.40 20.68
N ARG A 203 -14.81 1.48 21.64
CA ARG A 203 -13.58 0.69 21.83
C ARG A 203 -13.92 -0.79 21.84
N ILE A 204 -14.01 -1.38 20.65
CA ILE A 204 -14.32 -2.79 20.48
C ILE A 204 -13.02 -3.59 20.54
N LYS A 205 -12.83 -4.32 21.64
CA LYS A 205 -11.62 -5.13 21.82
C LYS A 205 -11.50 -6.22 20.74
N GLN A 206 -10.36 -6.28 20.07
CA GLN A 206 -10.06 -7.35 19.13
C GLN A 206 -9.88 -8.70 19.85
N SER A 207 -10.09 -9.80 19.12
CA SER A 207 -9.62 -11.12 19.56
C SER A 207 -8.11 -11.10 19.80
N ALA A 208 -7.65 -11.82 20.83
CA ALA A 208 -6.23 -11.99 21.12
C ALA A 208 -5.51 -12.76 19.99
N THR A 209 -6.23 -13.67 19.31
CA THR A 209 -5.72 -14.47 18.21
C THR A 209 -6.12 -13.89 16.85
N THR A 210 -5.35 -14.20 15.81
CA THR A 210 -5.68 -13.90 14.41
C THR A 210 -5.95 -15.21 13.67
N PRO A 211 -6.98 -15.28 12.82
CA PRO A 211 -7.28 -16.48 12.02
C PRO A 211 -6.36 -16.61 10.80
N THR A 212 -5.57 -15.59 10.49
CA THR A 212 -4.72 -15.51 9.29
C THR A 212 -3.25 -15.42 9.67
N VAL A 213 -2.37 -15.73 8.72
CA VAL A 213 -0.94 -15.45 8.88
C VAL A 213 -0.68 -13.94 8.98
N ARG A 214 0.41 -13.56 9.66
CA ARG A 214 0.87 -12.17 9.70
C ARG A 214 1.09 -11.66 8.26
N ALA A 215 0.45 -10.55 7.92
CA ALA A 215 0.50 -9.91 6.61
C ALA A 215 1.83 -9.17 6.38
N ARG A 216 2.94 -9.91 6.40
CA ARG A 216 4.29 -9.38 6.28
C ARG A 216 4.61 -8.94 4.85
N LYS A 217 5.62 -8.08 4.73
CA LYS A 217 6.26 -7.83 3.42
C LYS A 217 6.89 -9.12 2.91
N VAL A 218 6.61 -9.47 1.66
CA VAL A 218 7.25 -10.59 0.95
C VAL A 218 8.73 -10.26 0.71
N LYS A 219 9.63 -11.20 0.96
CA LYS A 219 11.06 -11.05 0.71
C LYS A 219 11.39 -11.38 -0.75
N SER A 220 12.43 -10.76 -1.29
CA SER A 220 12.80 -10.90 -2.69
C SER A 220 13.17 -12.32 -3.13
N ASN A 221 13.63 -13.17 -2.22
CA ASN A 221 13.93 -14.57 -2.51
C ASN A 221 12.68 -15.45 -2.66
N GLU A 222 11.52 -15.03 -2.14
CA GLU A 222 10.25 -15.77 -2.22
C GLU A 222 9.47 -15.48 -3.50
N TYR A 223 9.90 -14.45 -4.24
CA TYR A 223 9.19 -13.90 -5.39
C TYR A 223 8.92 -14.89 -6.53
N ASN A 224 9.78 -15.91 -6.69
CA ASN A 224 9.65 -16.94 -7.71
C ASN A 224 8.67 -18.05 -7.33
N GLU A 225 8.24 -18.10 -6.07
CA GLU A 225 7.41 -19.16 -5.48
C GLU A 225 6.02 -18.65 -5.06
N LEU A 226 5.70 -17.40 -5.39
CA LEU A 226 4.43 -16.77 -5.00
C LEU A 226 3.21 -17.43 -5.61
N ILE A 227 3.33 -17.97 -6.82
CA ILE A 227 2.21 -18.62 -7.52
C ILE A 227 2.38 -20.12 -7.42
N LYS A 228 1.42 -20.78 -6.79
CA LYS A 228 1.35 -22.23 -6.69
C LYS A 228 0.69 -22.81 -7.95
N TRP A 229 1.44 -22.83 -9.05
CA TRP A 229 0.92 -23.17 -10.38
C TRP A 229 0.21 -24.53 -10.46
N ASP A 230 0.67 -25.52 -9.70
CA ASP A 230 0.11 -26.88 -9.67
C ASP A 230 -1.13 -27.01 -8.76
N GLU A 231 -1.34 -26.05 -7.85
CA GLU A 231 -2.46 -26.04 -6.92
C GLU A 231 -3.59 -25.12 -7.42
N TRP A 232 -3.25 -23.92 -7.87
CA TRP A 232 -4.18 -22.86 -8.16
C TRP A 232 -4.80 -22.99 -9.56
N GLY A 233 -6.13 -22.86 -9.61
CA GLY A 233 -6.86 -22.73 -10.87
C GLY A 233 -6.63 -21.38 -11.54
N VAL A 234 -6.94 -21.29 -12.84
CA VAL A 234 -6.74 -20.09 -13.67
C VAL A 234 -7.40 -18.84 -13.08
N GLU A 235 -8.56 -19.00 -12.45
CA GLU A 235 -9.29 -17.95 -11.73
C GLU A 235 -8.46 -17.31 -10.61
N ARG A 236 -7.88 -18.14 -9.74
CA ARG A 236 -7.08 -17.69 -8.60
C ARG A 236 -5.78 -17.05 -9.05
N VAL A 237 -5.11 -17.65 -10.03
CA VAL A 237 -3.88 -17.08 -10.58
C VAL A 237 -4.17 -15.73 -11.24
N PHE A 238 -5.27 -15.61 -12.01
CA PHE A 238 -5.66 -14.34 -12.62
C PHE A 238 -5.97 -13.25 -11.59
N HIS A 239 -6.75 -13.57 -10.55
CA HIS A 239 -7.02 -12.65 -9.44
C HIS A 239 -5.74 -12.22 -8.73
N PHE A 240 -4.87 -13.15 -8.38
CA PHE A 240 -3.60 -12.83 -7.74
C PHE A 240 -2.74 -11.90 -8.61
N LEU A 241 -2.62 -12.18 -9.90
CA LEU A 241 -1.82 -11.35 -10.81
C LEU A 241 -2.37 -9.93 -10.92
N ASN A 242 -3.68 -9.75 -11.13
CA ASN A 242 -4.30 -8.41 -11.19
C ASN A 242 -4.19 -7.62 -9.88
N GLY A 243 -4.12 -8.30 -8.74
CA GLY A 243 -3.88 -7.68 -7.44
C GLY A 243 -2.42 -7.43 -7.09
N THR A 244 -1.49 -7.98 -7.87
CA THR A 244 -0.06 -7.97 -7.51
C THR A 244 0.87 -7.60 -8.69
N PRO A 245 0.58 -6.51 -9.44
CA PRO A 245 1.33 -6.14 -10.64
C PRO A 245 2.83 -5.94 -10.39
N LYS A 246 3.19 -5.52 -9.17
CA LYS A 246 4.58 -5.41 -8.71
C LYS A 246 5.38 -6.70 -8.88
N TYR A 247 4.75 -7.87 -8.86
CA TYR A 247 5.42 -9.15 -8.88
C TYR A 247 5.42 -9.82 -10.26
N HIS A 248 4.84 -9.20 -11.30
CA HIS A 248 4.77 -9.84 -12.61
C HIS A 248 6.13 -10.19 -13.21
N TYR A 249 7.18 -9.43 -12.91
CA TYR A 249 8.50 -9.69 -13.47
C TYR A 249 9.11 -11.04 -13.03
N THR A 250 8.61 -11.61 -11.94
CA THR A 250 9.07 -12.88 -11.40
C THR A 250 8.58 -14.04 -12.28
N LEU A 251 7.48 -13.83 -13.00
CA LEU A 251 6.85 -14.83 -13.88
C LEU A 251 7.76 -15.25 -15.04
N LEU A 252 8.53 -14.31 -15.59
CA LEU A 252 9.45 -14.62 -16.69
C LEU A 252 10.71 -15.34 -16.24
N LYS A 253 10.98 -15.42 -14.92
CA LYS A 253 12.27 -15.86 -14.35
C LYS A 253 13.48 -15.16 -14.99
N LYS A 254 13.27 -14.00 -15.60
CA LYS A 254 14.26 -13.18 -16.32
C LYS A 254 14.27 -11.76 -15.76
N PRO A 255 14.83 -11.56 -14.55
CA PRO A 255 14.87 -10.25 -13.90
C PRO A 255 15.62 -9.20 -14.72
N ILE A 256 16.48 -9.63 -15.65
CA ILE A 256 17.22 -8.73 -16.55
C ILE A 256 16.28 -7.94 -17.46
N LEU A 257 15.23 -8.55 -18.02
CA LEU A 257 14.27 -7.87 -18.89
C LEU A 257 13.49 -6.79 -18.14
N TYR A 258 13.15 -7.08 -16.88
CA TYR A 258 12.59 -6.08 -16.00
C TYR A 258 13.54 -4.90 -15.76
N LYS A 259 14.85 -5.14 -15.57
CA LYS A 259 15.81 -4.02 -15.50
C LYS A 259 15.85 -3.18 -16.78
N PHE A 260 15.62 -3.79 -17.93
CA PHE A 260 15.54 -3.12 -19.24
C PHE A 260 14.14 -2.57 -19.58
N GLY A 261 13.29 -2.28 -18.58
CA GLY A 261 12.02 -1.56 -18.82
C GLY A 261 10.87 -2.39 -19.36
N PHE A 262 11.04 -3.70 -19.55
CA PHE A 262 9.91 -4.56 -19.94
C PHE A 262 8.94 -4.73 -18.77
N THR A 263 7.65 -4.71 -19.09
CA THR A 263 6.52 -4.93 -18.20
C THR A 263 5.64 -6.04 -18.75
N ILE A 264 4.96 -6.74 -17.85
CA ILE A 264 3.95 -7.73 -18.22
C ILE A 264 2.60 -7.13 -17.89
N LYS A 265 1.72 -7.07 -18.89
CA LYS A 265 0.31 -6.74 -18.73
C LYS A 265 -0.49 -8.03 -18.77
N ILE A 266 -1.38 -8.21 -17.81
CA ILE A 266 -2.34 -9.30 -17.81
C ILE A 266 -3.51 -8.87 -18.67
N LEU A 267 -3.87 -9.67 -19.67
CA LEU A 267 -4.92 -9.32 -20.62
C LEU A 267 -6.23 -10.02 -20.28
N SER A 268 -6.20 -11.34 -20.25
CA SER A 268 -7.39 -12.17 -20.05
C SER A 268 -7.02 -13.56 -19.57
N LYS A 269 -8.03 -14.33 -19.21
CA LYS A 269 -7.93 -15.74 -18.85
C LYS A 269 -8.87 -16.56 -19.73
N GLU A 270 -8.56 -17.83 -19.88
CA GLU A 270 -9.41 -18.81 -20.55
C GLU A 270 -9.38 -20.12 -19.78
N LYS A 271 -10.56 -20.65 -19.46
CA LYS A 271 -10.68 -21.98 -18.84
C LYS A 271 -10.74 -23.01 -19.96
N CYS A 272 -9.73 -23.87 -20.05
CA CYS A 272 -9.62 -24.87 -21.11
C CYS A 272 -8.81 -26.08 -20.63
N ASN A 273 -8.86 -27.16 -21.41
CA ASN A 273 -7.99 -28.31 -21.18
C ASN A 273 -6.56 -27.94 -21.59
N ILE A 274 -5.59 -28.35 -20.76
CA ILE A 274 -4.17 -28.04 -20.92
C ILE A 274 -3.35 -29.25 -21.43
N SER A 275 -4.00 -30.27 -22.00
CA SER A 275 -3.33 -31.40 -22.64
C SER A 275 -2.21 -30.95 -23.57
N GLY A 276 -1.01 -31.49 -23.39
CA GLY A 276 0.18 -31.16 -24.18
C GLY A 276 1.00 -29.97 -23.65
N TYR A 277 0.51 -29.23 -22.66
CA TYR A 277 1.25 -28.14 -22.03
C TYR A 277 1.82 -28.53 -20.67
N LYS A 278 2.92 -27.85 -20.28
CA LYS A 278 3.49 -27.94 -18.92
C LYS A 278 3.02 -26.75 -18.10
N ILE A 279 2.46 -27.02 -16.92
CA ILE A 279 1.99 -26.02 -15.97
C ILE A 279 3.12 -25.05 -15.59
N GLY A 280 2.78 -23.77 -15.41
CA GLY A 280 3.71 -22.71 -15.04
C GLY A 280 4.68 -22.26 -16.14
N LYS A 281 4.57 -22.80 -17.36
CA LYS A 281 5.38 -22.37 -18.50
C LYS A 281 4.69 -21.32 -19.35
N LEU A 282 5.51 -20.47 -19.96
CA LEU A 282 5.12 -19.47 -20.94
C LEU A 282 5.16 -20.07 -22.34
N TYR A 283 4.11 -19.86 -23.12
CA TYR A 283 3.97 -20.27 -24.51
C TYR A 283 3.61 -19.07 -25.39
N LYS A 284 3.87 -19.20 -26.70
CA LYS A 284 3.45 -18.23 -27.72
C LYS A 284 2.81 -18.96 -28.89
N GLU A 285 1.55 -18.65 -29.19
CA GLU A 285 0.78 -19.23 -30.30
C GLU A 285 -0.04 -18.13 -30.96
N ASN A 286 -0.10 -18.09 -32.29
CA ASN A 286 -0.90 -17.10 -33.04
C ASN A 286 -0.69 -15.66 -32.55
N SER A 287 0.58 -15.29 -32.32
CA SER A 287 1.00 -13.99 -31.78
C SER A 287 0.53 -13.66 -30.35
N LYS A 288 -0.14 -14.58 -29.64
CA LYS A 288 -0.52 -14.43 -28.24
C LYS A 288 0.47 -15.13 -27.32
N CYS A 289 0.89 -14.45 -26.26
CA CYS A 289 1.69 -15.03 -25.18
C CYS A 289 0.80 -15.44 -24.02
N PHE A 290 0.99 -16.63 -23.44
CA PHE A 290 0.20 -17.07 -22.30
C PHE A 290 0.95 -17.99 -21.35
N PHE A 291 0.62 -17.90 -20.06
CA PHE A 291 1.00 -18.87 -19.05
C PHE A 291 -0.06 -19.98 -18.96
N VAL A 292 0.40 -21.20 -18.73
CA VAL A 292 -0.48 -22.35 -18.52
C VAL A 292 -0.67 -22.58 -17.02
N CYS A 293 -1.92 -22.58 -16.58
CA CYS A 293 -2.36 -22.89 -15.22
C CYS A 293 -2.98 -24.29 -15.18
N LYS A 294 -3.27 -24.82 -13.98
CA LYS A 294 -3.85 -26.16 -13.77
C LYS A 294 -5.06 -26.48 -14.66
N ASN A 295 -5.93 -25.51 -14.92
CA ASN A 295 -7.18 -25.70 -15.67
C ASN A 295 -7.48 -24.55 -16.65
N GLY A 296 -6.44 -23.92 -17.20
CA GLY A 296 -6.63 -22.83 -18.15
C GLY A 296 -5.35 -22.10 -18.53
N LYS A 297 -5.53 -21.03 -19.32
CA LYS A 297 -4.46 -20.18 -19.84
C LYS A 297 -4.67 -18.74 -19.34
N ILE A 298 -3.57 -18.04 -19.04
CA ILE A 298 -3.56 -16.59 -18.76
C ILE A 298 -2.80 -15.89 -19.88
N TYR A 299 -3.51 -15.07 -20.63
CA TYR A 299 -2.95 -14.29 -21.72
C TYR A 299 -2.29 -13.03 -21.19
N ILE A 300 -1.10 -12.77 -21.70
CA ILE A 300 -0.28 -11.63 -21.32
C ILE A 300 0.22 -10.87 -22.54
N ASP A 301 0.60 -9.62 -22.29
CA ASP A 301 1.42 -8.83 -23.21
C ASP A 301 2.74 -8.46 -22.52
N VAL A 302 3.82 -8.45 -23.29
CA VAL A 302 5.16 -8.07 -22.82
C VAL A 302 5.56 -6.81 -23.57
N THR A 303 5.42 -5.66 -22.90
CA THR A 303 5.67 -4.34 -23.50
C THR A 303 6.91 -3.71 -22.91
N PHE A 304 7.69 -3.00 -23.71
CA PHE A 304 8.70 -2.08 -23.20
C PHE A 304 8.03 -0.78 -22.75
N SER A 305 8.38 -0.28 -21.56
CA SER A 305 7.98 1.06 -21.09
C SER A 305 9.25 1.88 -20.83
N PRO A 306 9.49 2.96 -21.60
CA PRO A 306 10.58 3.90 -21.36
C PRO A 306 10.55 4.49 -19.95
N GLU A 307 9.36 4.79 -19.43
CA GLU A 307 9.15 5.33 -18.08
C GLU A 307 9.57 4.32 -17.02
N SER A 308 9.19 3.05 -17.20
CA SER A 308 9.59 1.95 -16.33
C SER A 308 11.10 1.70 -16.38
N PHE A 309 11.72 1.86 -17.55
CA PHE A 309 13.17 1.77 -17.69
C PHE A 309 13.87 2.87 -16.89
N LEU A 310 13.45 4.12 -17.09
CA LEU A 310 13.99 5.29 -16.40
C LEU A 310 13.80 5.20 -14.88
N ALA A 311 12.61 4.84 -14.42
CA ALA A 311 12.31 4.66 -13.00
C ALA A 311 13.10 3.49 -12.36
N ARG A 312 13.58 2.51 -13.14
CA ARG A 312 14.37 1.39 -12.60
C ARG A 312 15.87 1.67 -12.60
N ILE A 313 16.37 2.46 -13.55
CA ILE A 313 17.74 2.97 -13.54
C ILE A 313 17.91 4.07 -12.49
N TYR A 314 16.87 4.89 -12.31
CA TYR A 314 16.81 5.97 -11.33
C TYR A 314 15.57 5.84 -10.43
N PRO A 315 15.60 4.95 -9.42
CA PRO A 315 14.45 4.65 -8.54
C PRO A 315 13.98 5.77 -7.61
N TYR A 316 14.45 6.99 -7.83
CA TYR A 316 14.12 8.17 -7.03
C TYR A 316 13.54 9.32 -7.89
N ILE A 317 13.21 9.05 -9.17
CA ILE A 317 12.59 9.99 -10.13
C ILE A 317 11.05 9.83 -10.17
N CYS A 318 10.45 8.97 -9.35
CA CYS A 318 9.01 8.74 -9.31
C CYS A 318 8.46 8.64 -7.89
#